data_AF-A0A511RJR3-F1
#
_entry.id   AF-A0A511RJR3-F1
#
_cell.length_a   1.000
_cell.length_b   1.000
_cell.length_c   1.000
_cell.angle_alpha   90.00
_cell.angle_beta   90.00
_cell.angle_gamma   90.00
#
_symmetry.space_group_name_H-M   'P 1'
#
loop_
_entity.id
_entity.type
_entity.pdbx_description
1 polymer ?
#
loop_
_entity_poly.entity_id
_entity_poly.type
_entity_poly.pdbx_seq_one_letter_code
_entity_poly.pdbx_strand_id
1 'polypeptide(L)'
;MGFFDNLLGAFLKLTDPTPRYTGSRCLVEKYAVGGCDLCQQACPHEAVDLSHFTVQIDDTRCTGCGLCTQVCPGVALEFPLGPVQEALDKGRGQLKCSKAQGHGQEVLCLGRLTPGLIAEAASRHGPLTLARGDCANCKIGGPTVPEALEQVIEEARRYYPELEVRLTTEALPGAIVGRRELFEQLMGGTKRMAAEVLPEPPEQLGLDEDHDLPAELRLRKMATARSQGQVRWPAIQVLEGCTLCPVCANVCPTGAVKRVREGEEYVLELEVAACTGCGGCVASCPPQVIELIEAGRDRVLAEAPEELFRGEPEWS
;
A
#
# COMPACT_ATOMS: atom_id res chain seq x y z
N MET A 1 -36.32 -1.76 11.88
CA MET A 1 -35.16 -2.38 12.56
C MET A 1 -33.82 -2.13 11.85
N GLY A 2 -33.74 -1.97 10.53
CA GLY A 2 -32.44 -1.87 9.82
C GLY A 2 -31.65 -0.54 9.87
N PHE A 3 -32.15 0.54 10.47
CA PHE A 3 -31.40 1.81 10.54
C PHE A 3 -30.37 1.81 11.69
N PHE A 4 -30.77 1.32 12.87
CA PHE A 4 -29.88 1.24 14.04
C PHE A 4 -28.81 0.15 13.89
N ASP A 5 -29.12 -0.98 13.26
CA ASP A 5 -28.13 -2.04 12.96
C ASP A 5 -27.09 -1.57 11.92
N ASN A 6 -27.52 -0.78 10.92
CA ASN A 6 -26.59 -0.16 9.96
C ASN A 6 -25.75 0.95 10.61
N LEU A 7 -26.31 1.74 11.52
CA LEU A 7 -25.57 2.79 12.23
C LEU A 7 -24.56 2.19 13.23
N LEU A 8 -24.97 1.14 13.94
CA LEU A 8 -24.12 0.40 14.88
C LEU A 8 -23.04 -0.39 14.13
N GLY A 9 -23.37 -1.02 13.00
CA GLY A 9 -22.41 -1.68 12.13
C GLY A 9 -21.41 -0.71 11.49
N ALA A 10 -21.85 0.49 11.11
CA ALA A 10 -20.96 1.56 10.65
C ALA A 10 -20.06 2.08 11.79
N PHE A 11 -20.62 2.27 12.99
CA PHE A 11 -19.88 2.73 14.17
C PHE A 11 -18.84 1.70 14.67
N LEU A 12 -19.19 0.40 14.66
CA LEU A 12 -18.27 -0.68 15.01
C LEU A 12 -17.12 -0.82 13.98
N LYS A 13 -17.41 -0.66 12.68
CA LYS A 13 -16.38 -0.58 11.63
C LYS A 13 -15.46 0.64 11.76
N LEU A 14 -15.95 1.73 12.33
CA LEU A 14 -15.16 2.94 12.62
C LEU A 14 -14.16 2.73 13.77
N THR A 15 -14.40 1.74 14.64
CA THR A 15 -13.53 1.39 15.77
C THR A 15 -12.73 0.11 15.58
N ASP A 16 -12.89 -0.57 14.45
CA ASP A 16 -12.21 -1.83 14.16
C ASP A 16 -10.69 -1.59 14.01
N PRO A 17 -9.85 -2.18 14.88
CA PRO A 17 -8.41 -2.02 14.78
C PRO A 17 -7.80 -2.85 13.64
N THR A 18 -8.56 -3.75 13.01
CA THR A 18 -8.07 -4.69 12.02
C THR A 18 -7.95 -4.07 10.62
N PRO A 19 -6.96 -4.50 9.82
CA PRO A 19 -6.89 -4.11 8.41
C PRO A 19 -8.02 -4.78 7.62
N ARG A 20 -8.49 -4.10 6.57
CA ARG A 20 -9.38 -4.72 5.58
C ARG A 20 -8.63 -5.84 4.86
N TYR A 21 -9.29 -6.99 4.74
CA TYR A 21 -8.81 -8.13 3.98
C TYR A 21 -9.50 -8.25 2.61
N THR A 22 -8.77 -8.68 1.59
CA THR A 22 -9.28 -8.97 0.24
C THR A 22 -8.71 -10.29 -0.26
N GLY A 23 -9.49 -11.37 -0.13
CA GLY A 23 -9.07 -12.74 -0.44
C GLY A 23 -8.56 -12.95 -1.88
N SER A 24 -9.17 -12.29 -2.86
CA SER A 24 -8.73 -12.34 -4.27
C SER A 24 -7.31 -11.81 -4.51
N ARG A 25 -6.72 -11.08 -3.56
CA ARG A 25 -5.33 -10.61 -3.60
C ARG A 25 -4.38 -11.44 -2.73
N CYS A 26 -4.90 -12.41 -1.98
CA CYS A 26 -4.12 -13.21 -1.05
C CYS A 26 -3.44 -14.38 -1.76
N LEU A 27 -2.11 -14.48 -1.64
CA LEU A 27 -1.37 -15.60 -2.24
C LEU A 27 -1.74 -16.97 -1.65
N VAL A 28 -2.25 -17.01 -0.42
CA VAL A 28 -2.74 -18.24 0.22
C VAL A 28 -4.00 -18.74 -0.47
N GLU A 29 -4.99 -17.86 -0.70
CA GLU A 29 -6.23 -18.22 -1.40
C GLU A 29 -6.02 -18.43 -2.90
N LYS A 30 -5.02 -17.77 -3.48
CA LYS A 30 -4.62 -17.97 -4.88
C LYS A 30 -3.83 -19.26 -5.11
N TYR A 31 -3.60 -20.07 -4.07
CA TYR A 31 -2.86 -21.33 -4.13
C TYR A 31 -1.48 -21.18 -4.79
N ALA A 32 -0.77 -20.09 -4.50
CA ALA A 32 0.61 -19.96 -4.94
C ALA A 32 1.45 -21.11 -4.35
N VAL A 33 2.22 -21.79 -5.21
CA VAL A 33 3.08 -22.90 -4.79
C VAL A 33 4.05 -22.42 -3.71
N GLY A 34 4.14 -23.17 -2.60
CA GLY A 34 5.01 -22.85 -1.46
C GLY A 34 4.31 -22.24 -0.24
N GLY A 35 3.09 -21.70 -0.40
CA GLY A 35 2.35 -21.05 0.69
C GLY A 35 2.96 -19.70 1.10
N CYS A 36 2.13 -18.76 1.55
CA CYS A 36 2.58 -17.45 2.04
C CYS A 36 2.14 -17.28 3.49
N ASP A 37 3.07 -16.98 4.39
CA ASP A 37 2.82 -16.83 5.83
C ASP A 37 3.39 -15.53 6.42
N LEU A 38 3.88 -14.63 5.56
CA LEU A 38 4.56 -13.38 5.95
C LEU A 38 3.75 -12.53 6.95
N CYS A 39 2.44 -12.39 6.73
CA CYS A 39 1.59 -11.59 7.62
C CYS A 39 1.40 -12.21 9.02
N GLN A 40 1.43 -13.55 9.11
CA GLN A 40 1.39 -14.28 10.37
C GLN A 40 2.73 -14.14 11.09
N GLN A 41 3.85 -14.34 10.38
CA GLN A 41 5.20 -14.19 10.95
C GLN A 41 5.47 -12.76 11.45
N ALA A 42 4.99 -11.74 10.74
CA ALA A 42 5.22 -10.35 11.09
C ALA A 42 4.32 -9.85 12.25
N CYS A 43 3.35 -10.64 12.72
CA CYS A 43 2.40 -10.20 13.73
C CYS A 43 2.97 -10.37 15.16
N PRO A 44 3.33 -9.29 15.88
CA PRO A 44 3.91 -9.39 17.22
C PRO A 44 2.89 -9.81 18.30
N HIS A 45 1.60 -9.86 17.95
CA HIS A 45 0.51 -10.22 18.87
C HIS A 45 -0.17 -11.54 18.48
N GLU A 46 0.40 -12.26 17.51
CA GLU A 46 -0.13 -13.55 17.02
C GLU A 46 -1.60 -13.48 16.57
N ALA A 47 -2.07 -12.28 16.19
CA ALA A 47 -3.47 -12.00 15.87
C ALA A 47 -3.88 -12.53 14.49
N VAL A 48 -2.94 -13.00 13.67
CA VAL A 48 -3.19 -13.49 12.32
C VAL A 48 -3.07 -15.01 12.30
N ASP A 49 -4.11 -15.70 11.82
CA ASP A 49 -4.14 -17.16 11.62
C ASP A 49 -4.39 -17.50 10.14
N LEU A 50 -3.65 -18.49 9.65
CA LEU A 50 -3.69 -18.99 8.27
C LEU A 50 -4.10 -20.47 8.18
N SER A 51 -4.50 -21.10 9.30
CA SER A 51 -4.84 -22.53 9.37
C SER A 51 -5.93 -22.99 8.40
N HIS A 52 -6.76 -22.07 7.91
CA HIS A 52 -7.89 -22.34 7.01
C HIS A 52 -7.65 -21.91 5.56
N PHE A 53 -6.38 -21.78 5.12
CA PHE A 53 -6.02 -21.31 3.77
C PHE A 53 -6.60 -19.91 3.42
N THR A 54 -6.89 -19.11 4.44
CA THR A 54 -7.37 -17.74 4.34
C THR A 54 -6.84 -16.95 5.53
N VAL A 55 -6.83 -15.63 5.45
CA VAL A 55 -6.40 -14.77 6.57
C VAL A 55 -7.57 -14.59 7.53
N GLN A 56 -7.40 -15.07 8.76
CA GLN A 56 -8.27 -14.79 9.89
C GLN A 56 -7.55 -13.83 10.85
N ILE A 57 -8.21 -12.74 11.27
CA ILE A 57 -7.64 -11.76 12.20
C ILE A 57 -8.48 -11.74 13.48
N ASP A 58 -7.80 -12.01 14.60
CA ASP A 58 -8.34 -11.85 15.94
C ASP A 58 -8.40 -10.36 16.30
N ASP A 59 -9.60 -9.80 16.38
CA ASP A 59 -9.85 -8.39 16.67
C ASP A 59 -9.44 -7.99 18.10
N THR A 60 -9.44 -8.93 19.04
CA THR A 60 -9.05 -8.70 20.44
C THR A 60 -7.54 -8.61 20.61
N ARG A 61 -6.79 -9.39 19.84
CA ARG A 61 -5.31 -9.38 19.85
C ARG A 61 -4.74 -8.36 18.87
N CYS A 62 -5.48 -7.97 17.84
CA CYS A 62 -5.02 -7.01 16.86
C CYS A 62 -4.94 -5.59 17.45
N THR A 63 -3.73 -5.05 17.49
CA THR A 63 -3.48 -3.69 17.97
C THR A 63 -3.55 -2.65 16.86
N GLY A 64 -3.79 -3.07 15.61
CA GLY A 64 -3.80 -2.19 14.45
C GLY A 64 -2.44 -1.57 14.13
N CYS A 65 -1.33 -2.23 14.46
CA CYS A 65 0.02 -1.67 14.26
C CYS A 65 0.44 -1.51 12.79
N GLY A 66 -0.10 -2.31 11.86
CA GLY A 66 0.15 -2.19 10.43
C GLY A 66 1.24 -3.09 9.85
N LEU A 67 2.04 -3.79 10.66
CA LEU A 67 3.15 -4.63 10.17
C LEU A 67 2.73 -5.67 9.11
N CYS A 68 1.57 -6.31 9.30
CA CYS A 68 1.03 -7.27 8.32
C CYS A 68 0.72 -6.64 6.96
N THR A 69 0.38 -5.35 6.92
CA THR A 69 0.12 -4.62 5.66
C THR A 69 1.41 -4.25 4.94
N GLN A 70 2.50 -4.03 5.68
CA GLN A 70 3.83 -3.73 5.10
C GLN A 70 4.41 -4.95 4.38
N VAL A 71 4.26 -6.13 4.98
CA VAL A 71 4.84 -7.37 4.46
C VAL A 71 3.93 -8.10 3.46
N CYS A 72 2.71 -7.62 3.20
CA CYS A 72 1.76 -8.32 2.34
C CYS A 72 2.09 -8.10 0.85
N PRO A 73 2.64 -9.10 0.14
CA PRO A 73 3.12 -8.89 -1.23
C PRO A 73 1.99 -8.79 -2.25
N GLY A 74 0.81 -9.32 -1.93
CA GLY A 74 -0.39 -9.20 -2.76
C GLY A 74 -1.21 -7.94 -2.49
N VAL A 75 -0.84 -7.14 -1.48
CA VAL A 75 -1.65 -6.01 -0.99
C VAL A 75 -3.06 -6.47 -0.58
N ALA A 76 -3.17 -7.68 -0.02
CA ALA A 76 -4.44 -8.25 0.43
C ALA A 76 -4.93 -7.68 1.76
N LEU A 77 -4.02 -7.11 2.55
CA LEU A 77 -4.30 -6.48 3.85
C LEU A 77 -4.01 -4.99 3.75
N GLU A 78 -5.01 -4.15 4.03
CA GLU A 78 -4.90 -2.70 3.89
C GLU A 78 -5.61 -1.95 5.03
N PHE A 79 -4.95 -0.91 5.53
CA PHE A 79 -5.65 0.16 6.24
C PHE A 79 -6.04 1.28 5.27
N PRO A 80 -7.07 2.08 5.59
CA PRO A 80 -7.32 3.32 4.87
C PRO A 80 -6.08 4.22 4.93
N LEU A 81 -5.47 4.50 3.77
CA LEU A 81 -4.25 5.31 3.69
C LEU A 81 -4.55 6.82 3.77
N GLY A 82 -5.79 7.24 3.49
CA GLY A 82 -6.21 8.65 3.48
C GLY A 82 -5.90 9.42 4.77
N PRO A 83 -6.28 8.93 5.96
CA PRO A 83 -5.94 9.58 7.23
C PRO A 83 -4.43 9.77 7.45
N VAL A 84 -3.62 8.82 7.00
CA VAL A 84 -2.15 8.89 7.12
C VAL A 84 -1.57 9.90 6.13
N GLN A 85 -2.08 9.94 4.89
CA GLN A 85 -1.73 10.97 3.91
C GLN A 85 -2.07 12.36 4.43
N GLU A 86 -3.28 12.56 4.97
CA GLU A 86 -3.71 13.84 5.52
C GLU A 86 -2.82 14.27 6.71
N ALA A 87 -2.42 13.32 7.55
CA ALA A 87 -1.49 13.58 8.65
C ALA A 87 -0.09 13.99 8.13
N LEU A 88 0.44 13.33 7.09
CA LEU A 88 1.71 13.71 6.47
C LEU A 88 1.61 15.10 5.79
N ASP A 89 0.49 15.39 5.16
CA ASP A 89 0.24 16.67 4.48
C ASP A 89 0.16 17.83 5.47
N LYS A 90 -0.66 17.70 6.52
CA LYS A 90 -0.74 18.70 7.60
C LYS A 90 0.57 18.83 8.37
N GLY A 91 1.33 17.75 8.46
CA GLY A 91 2.64 17.71 9.10
C GLY A 91 3.78 18.25 8.23
N ARG A 92 3.51 18.59 6.95
CA ARG A 92 4.53 18.97 5.95
C ARG A 92 5.69 17.97 5.92
N GLY A 93 5.37 16.69 5.82
CA GLY A 93 6.33 15.58 5.83
C GLY A 93 6.79 15.11 7.21
N GLN A 94 6.29 15.71 8.30
CA GLN A 94 6.58 15.27 9.66
C GLN A 94 5.43 14.44 10.24
N LEU A 95 5.75 13.26 10.77
CA LEU A 95 4.77 12.36 11.37
C LEU A 95 5.36 11.66 12.59
N LYS A 96 4.55 11.46 13.62
CA LYS A 96 4.96 10.70 14.80
C LYS A 96 4.02 9.54 15.09
N CYS A 97 4.51 8.50 15.76
CA CYS A 97 3.61 7.51 16.37
C CYS A 97 3.02 8.00 17.70
N SER A 98 1.95 7.36 18.14
CA SER A 98 1.27 7.64 19.42
C SER A 98 2.12 7.52 20.68
N LYS A 99 3.29 6.87 20.60
CA LYS A 99 4.24 6.73 21.72
C LYS A 99 5.43 7.67 21.62
N ALA A 100 5.54 8.43 20.53
CA ALA A 100 6.61 9.41 20.35
C ALA A 100 6.26 10.73 21.05
N GLN A 101 7.30 11.37 21.59
CA GLN A 101 7.17 12.66 22.25
C GLN A 101 7.05 13.81 21.25
N GLY A 102 6.67 14.99 21.74
CA GLY A 102 6.54 16.21 20.95
C GLY A 102 5.13 16.48 20.43
N HIS A 103 5.05 17.54 19.63
CA HIS A 103 3.83 18.06 19.04
C HIS A 103 3.83 17.76 17.54
N GLY A 104 2.66 17.63 16.91
CA GLY A 104 2.58 17.36 15.47
C GLY A 104 1.51 16.33 15.12
N GLN A 105 1.49 15.94 13.85
CA GLN A 105 0.53 14.96 13.34
C GLN A 105 0.92 13.56 13.78
N GLU A 106 -0.08 12.79 14.20
CA GLU A 106 0.12 11.52 14.88
C GLU A 106 -0.65 10.39 14.18
N VAL A 107 0.01 9.22 14.09
CA VAL A 107 -0.63 7.95 13.77
C VAL A 107 -0.47 6.98 14.93
N LEU A 108 -1.31 5.95 14.98
CA LEU A 108 -1.23 4.93 16.02
C LEU A 108 0.16 4.28 16.09
N CYS A 109 0.69 3.86 14.94
CA CYS A 109 2.01 3.27 14.79
C CYS A 109 2.61 3.65 13.43
N LEU A 110 3.93 3.85 13.37
CA LEU A 110 4.63 4.02 12.09
C LEU A 110 4.62 2.72 11.26
N GLY A 111 4.29 1.57 11.86
CA GLY A 111 4.04 0.32 11.13
C GLY A 111 2.88 0.37 10.14
N ARG A 112 2.04 1.42 10.17
CA ARG A 112 1.00 1.67 9.16
C ARG A 112 1.54 2.35 7.89
N LEU A 113 2.78 2.81 7.89
CA LEU A 113 3.39 3.40 6.71
C LEU A 113 3.76 2.30 5.73
N THR A 114 3.30 2.45 4.49
CA THR A 114 3.61 1.55 3.38
C THR A 114 4.64 2.20 2.45
N PRO A 115 5.32 1.42 1.58
CA PRO A 115 6.31 1.99 0.67
C PRO A 115 5.74 3.10 -0.23
N GLY A 116 4.54 2.90 -0.77
CA GLY A 116 3.83 3.88 -1.59
C GLY A 116 3.52 5.16 -0.83
N LEU A 117 3.04 5.07 0.42
CA LEU A 117 2.81 6.23 1.28
C LEU A 117 4.08 7.06 1.49
N ILE A 118 5.19 6.42 1.82
CA ILE A 118 6.46 7.11 2.09
C ILE A 118 7.00 7.75 0.81
N ALA A 119 7.04 7.00 -0.30
CA ALA A 119 7.52 7.50 -1.58
C ALA A 119 6.68 8.69 -2.08
N GLU A 120 5.35 8.58 -2.00
CA GLU A 120 4.44 9.62 -2.46
C GLU A 120 4.54 10.88 -1.58
N ALA A 121 4.56 10.72 -0.25
CA ALA A 121 4.70 11.86 0.64
C ALA A 121 6.03 12.59 0.45
N ALA A 122 7.14 11.86 0.28
CA ALA A 122 8.43 12.46 0.01
C ALA A 122 8.47 13.19 -1.34
N SER A 123 7.81 12.64 -2.35
CA SER A 123 7.69 13.29 -3.67
C SER A 123 6.94 14.63 -3.63
N ARG A 124 6.13 14.88 -2.59
CA ARG A 124 5.39 16.15 -2.40
C ARG A 124 6.07 17.11 -1.44
N HIS A 125 6.60 16.61 -0.33
CA HIS A 125 7.06 17.43 0.79
C HIS A 125 8.59 17.51 0.90
N GLY A 126 9.33 16.71 0.11
CA GLY A 126 10.76 16.56 0.26
C GLY A 126 11.12 15.66 1.46
N PRO A 127 12.16 16.00 2.24
CA PRO A 127 12.61 15.16 3.35
C PRO A 127 11.53 14.93 4.39
N LEU A 128 11.29 13.66 4.73
CA LEU A 128 10.34 13.26 5.75
C LEU A 128 11.03 13.14 7.11
N THR A 129 10.33 13.52 8.18
CA THR A 129 10.79 13.27 9.56
C THR A 129 9.78 12.39 10.28
N LEU A 130 10.20 11.18 10.63
CA LEU A 130 9.34 10.19 11.30
C LEU A 130 9.83 9.95 12.72
N ALA A 131 9.00 10.31 13.70
CA ALA A 131 9.32 10.16 15.11
C ALA A 131 8.65 8.92 15.72
N ARG A 132 9.42 8.10 16.43
CA ARG A 132 8.93 6.91 17.14
C ARG A 132 9.25 6.97 18.64
N GLY A 133 8.44 6.28 19.43
CA GLY A 133 8.74 6.00 20.84
C GLY A 133 9.69 4.81 21.02
N ASP A 134 9.69 4.26 22.23
CA ASP A 134 10.38 3.00 22.54
C ASP A 134 9.57 1.79 22.02
N CYS A 135 10.07 1.17 20.95
CA CYS A 135 9.45 0.00 20.34
C CYS A 135 9.71 -1.29 21.14
N ALA A 136 10.80 -1.38 21.91
CA ALA A 136 11.18 -2.61 22.61
C ALA A 136 10.09 -3.06 23.61
N ASN A 137 9.42 -2.11 24.25
CA ASN A 137 8.35 -2.34 25.21
C ASN A 137 6.97 -1.87 24.70
N CYS A 138 6.83 -1.61 23.40
CA CYS A 138 5.62 -1.03 22.84
C CYS A 138 4.52 -2.09 22.68
N LYS A 139 3.42 -1.92 23.42
CA LYS A 139 2.23 -2.78 23.32
C LYS A 139 1.47 -2.67 21.99
N ILE A 140 1.83 -1.74 21.10
CA ILE A 140 1.17 -1.57 19.80
C ILE A 140 1.92 -2.35 18.73
N GLY A 141 3.12 -1.91 18.35
CA GLY A 141 3.86 -2.52 17.24
C GLY A 141 4.97 -3.49 17.65
N GLY A 142 5.41 -3.48 18.91
CA GLY A 142 6.49 -4.35 19.37
C GLY A 142 7.89 -4.02 18.82
N PRO A 143 8.88 -4.87 19.13
CA PRO A 143 10.31 -4.58 18.93
C PRO A 143 10.76 -4.59 17.46
N THR A 144 10.02 -5.21 16.54
CA THR A 144 10.39 -5.35 15.12
C THR A 144 10.08 -4.10 14.27
N VAL A 145 9.32 -3.14 14.81
CA VAL A 145 8.91 -1.93 14.08
C VAL A 145 10.08 -1.13 13.49
N PRO A 146 11.22 -0.90 14.19
CA PRO A 146 12.32 -0.13 13.61
C PRO A 146 12.88 -0.77 12.35
N GLU A 147 13.13 -2.09 12.39
CA GLU A 147 13.64 -2.86 11.24
C GLU A 147 12.62 -2.88 10.10
N ALA A 148 11.34 -3.12 10.40
CA ALA A 148 10.28 -3.10 9.38
C ALA A 148 10.15 -1.72 8.72
N LEU A 149 10.33 -0.63 9.48
CA LEU A 149 10.30 0.73 8.92
C LEU A 149 11.50 0.99 8.00
N GLU A 150 12.70 0.53 8.35
CA GLU A 150 13.87 0.62 7.49
C GLU A 150 13.65 -0.15 6.17
N GLN A 151 13.11 -1.37 6.23
CA GLN A 151 12.78 -2.15 5.04
C GLN A 151 11.75 -1.44 4.15
N VAL A 152 10.72 -0.84 4.75
CA VAL A 152 9.70 -0.07 4.00
C VAL A 152 10.30 1.19 3.35
N ILE A 153 11.23 1.86 4.02
CA ILE A 153 11.93 3.03 3.45
C ILE A 153 12.79 2.59 2.26
N GLU A 154 13.55 1.51 2.39
CA GLU A 154 14.37 0.99 1.28
C GLU A 154 13.52 0.53 0.10
N GLU A 155 12.39 -0.11 0.36
CA GLU A 155 11.42 -0.44 -0.69
C GLU A 155 10.82 0.84 -1.33
N ALA A 156 10.54 1.88 -0.54
CA ALA A 156 10.06 3.17 -1.07
C ALA A 156 11.09 3.84 -1.99
N ARG A 157 12.40 3.70 -1.72
CA ARG A 157 13.49 4.20 -2.59
C ARG A 157 13.47 3.59 -3.98
N ARG A 158 12.89 2.40 -4.16
CA ARG A 158 12.73 1.80 -5.49
C ARG A 158 11.82 2.62 -6.39
N TYR A 159 10.79 3.26 -5.81
CA TYR A 159 9.79 4.05 -6.53
C TYR A 159 10.16 5.54 -6.59
N TYR A 160 10.90 6.04 -5.59
CA TYR A 160 11.37 7.41 -5.53
C TYR A 160 12.81 7.44 -4.94
N PRO A 161 13.86 7.28 -5.77
CA PRO A 161 15.25 7.20 -5.33
C PRO A 161 15.76 8.41 -4.55
N GLU A 162 15.17 9.58 -4.77
CA GLU A 162 15.47 10.84 -4.09
C GLU A 162 14.87 10.93 -2.67
N LEU A 163 14.24 9.86 -2.21
CA LEU A 163 13.64 9.78 -0.88
C LEU A 163 14.66 10.10 0.22
N GLU A 164 14.34 11.07 1.05
CA GLU A 164 15.07 11.34 2.29
C GLU A 164 14.13 11.15 3.48
N VAL A 165 14.53 10.30 4.43
CA VAL A 165 13.76 10.05 5.64
C VAL A 165 14.69 10.15 6.85
N ARG A 166 14.33 11.02 7.78
CA ARG A 166 14.97 11.10 9.10
C ARG A 166 14.12 10.36 10.12
N LEU A 167 14.61 9.23 10.59
CA LEU A 167 14.05 8.54 11.74
C LEU A 167 14.60 9.16 13.03
N THR A 168 13.73 9.42 14.00
CA THR A 168 14.14 9.97 15.30
C THR A 168 13.33 9.40 16.46
N THR A 169 13.94 9.38 17.64
CA THR A 169 13.25 9.14 18.93
C THR A 169 13.09 10.43 19.73
N GLU A 170 13.63 11.54 19.23
CA GLU A 170 13.50 12.86 19.84
C GLU A 170 12.08 13.41 19.68
N ALA A 171 11.73 14.38 20.52
CA ALA A 171 10.44 15.05 20.43
C ALA A 171 10.29 15.75 19.09
N LEU A 172 9.22 15.41 18.36
CA LEU A 172 8.94 16.06 17.08
C LEU A 172 8.63 17.55 17.34
N PRO A 173 9.32 18.49 16.67
CA PRO A 173 8.98 19.89 16.74
C PRO A 173 7.64 20.04 16.02
N GLY A 174 6.56 20.27 16.77
CA GLY A 174 5.27 20.54 16.14
C GLY A 174 5.42 21.66 15.13
N ALA A 175 4.65 21.60 14.04
CA ALA A 175 4.60 22.70 13.10
C ALA A 175 4.37 24.00 13.90
N ILE A 176 5.34 24.91 13.86
CA ILE A 176 5.21 26.22 14.48
C ILE A 176 4.12 26.94 13.70
N VAL A 177 2.88 26.82 14.14
CA VAL A 177 1.77 27.59 13.59
C VAL A 177 2.05 29.04 13.95
N GLY A 178 2.52 29.81 12.96
CA GLY A 178 2.77 31.23 13.17
C GLY A 178 1.48 31.91 13.62
N ARG A 179 1.57 32.91 14.51
CA ARG A 179 0.39 33.69 14.97
C ARG A 179 -0.49 34.14 13.80
N ARG A 180 0.10 34.49 12.65
CA ARG A 180 -0.63 34.87 11.43
C ARG A 180 -1.48 33.74 10.85
N GLU A 181 -0.96 32.52 10.79
CA GLU A 181 -1.67 31.32 10.33
C GLU A 181 -2.80 30.96 11.32
N LEU A 182 -2.55 31.13 12.62
CA LEU A 182 -3.56 31.00 13.68
C LEU A 182 -4.66 32.08 13.55
N PHE A 183 -4.29 33.33 13.25
CA PHE A 183 -5.21 34.43 13.00
C PHE A 183 -5.97 34.26 11.68
N GLU A 184 -5.37 33.71 10.63
CA GLU A 184 -6.07 33.36 9.38
C GLU A 184 -7.08 32.21 9.61
N GLN A 185 -6.74 31.23 10.45
CA GLN A 185 -7.67 30.17 10.88
C GLN A 185 -8.79 30.68 11.80
N LEU A 186 -8.52 31.66 12.68
CA LEU A 186 -9.51 32.28 13.58
C LEU A 186 -10.40 33.33 12.88
N MET A 187 -9.83 34.19 12.03
CA MET A 187 -10.56 35.23 11.28
C MET A 187 -11.32 34.64 10.09
N GLY A 188 -10.85 33.51 9.53
CA GLY A 188 -11.64 32.67 8.63
C GLY A 188 -12.91 32.11 9.26
N GLY A 189 -13.05 32.21 10.59
CA GLY A 189 -14.25 31.86 11.35
C GLY A 189 -15.46 32.76 11.06
N THR A 190 -15.27 33.98 10.55
CA THR A 190 -16.41 34.85 10.17
C THR A 190 -17.05 34.46 8.84
N LYS A 191 -16.33 33.75 7.97
CA LYS A 191 -16.92 33.12 6.77
C LYS A 191 -17.59 31.77 7.06
N ARG A 192 -17.45 31.22 8.27
CA ARG A 192 -18.03 29.92 8.66
C ARG A 192 -19.43 29.99 9.28
N MET A 193 -20.00 31.18 9.49
CA MET A 193 -21.40 31.33 9.93
C MET A 193 -22.40 31.52 8.79
N ALA A 194 -21.96 31.48 7.53
CA ALA A 194 -22.84 31.44 6.35
C ALA A 194 -22.72 30.09 5.61
N ALA A 195 -22.68 28.99 6.37
CA ALA A 195 -22.67 27.63 5.85
C ALA A 195 -23.82 26.80 6.47
N GLU A 196 -25.02 27.38 6.54
CA GLU A 196 -26.30 26.64 6.44
C GLU A 196 -26.72 26.56 4.97
N VAL A 197 -25.77 26.18 4.12
CA VAL A 197 -26.04 25.38 2.94
C VAL A 197 -24.85 24.43 2.99
N LEU A 198 -25.10 23.19 3.41
CA LEU A 198 -24.12 22.14 3.24
C LEU A 198 -23.62 22.26 1.80
N PRO A 199 -22.35 22.61 1.53
CA PRO A 199 -21.83 22.29 0.23
C PRO A 199 -22.03 20.78 0.14
N GLU A 200 -22.74 20.33 -0.88
CA GLU A 200 -22.77 18.93 -1.23
C GLU A 200 -21.33 18.40 -1.07
N PRO A 201 -21.16 17.22 -0.43
CA PRO A 201 -19.82 16.65 -0.26
C PRO A 201 -19.12 16.81 -1.60
N PRO A 202 -17.91 17.41 -1.63
CA PRO A 202 -17.31 17.90 -2.86
C PRO A 202 -17.49 16.81 -3.88
N GLU A 203 -18.31 17.13 -4.89
CA GLU A 203 -18.60 16.27 -6.03
C GLU A 203 -17.29 15.59 -6.34
N GLN A 204 -17.30 14.26 -6.11
CA GLN A 204 -16.11 13.43 -5.99
C GLN A 204 -15.05 13.99 -6.90
N LEU A 205 -14.06 14.65 -6.31
CA LEU A 205 -12.92 15.22 -6.99
C LEU A 205 -12.38 14.06 -7.82
N GLY A 206 -12.67 14.10 -9.13
CA GLY A 206 -12.82 12.93 -9.99
C GLY A 206 -12.01 11.77 -9.47
N LEU A 207 -12.67 10.83 -8.78
CA LEU A 207 -12.16 9.47 -8.72
C LEU A 207 -12.39 8.92 -10.13
N ASP A 208 -11.65 9.51 -11.06
CA ASP A 208 -11.54 9.11 -12.44
C ASP A 208 -11.22 7.63 -12.43
N GLU A 209 -11.70 6.95 -13.46
CA GLU A 209 -11.75 5.50 -13.66
C GLU A 209 -10.36 4.84 -13.60
N ASP A 210 -9.76 4.82 -12.42
CA ASP A 210 -8.48 4.21 -12.03
C ASP A 210 -8.78 3.08 -11.01
N HIS A 211 -9.96 2.45 -11.17
CA HIS A 211 -10.59 1.55 -10.20
C HIS A 211 -9.90 0.17 -10.07
N ASP A 212 -8.85 -0.11 -10.84
CA ASP A 212 -8.21 -1.43 -10.89
C ASP A 212 -7.01 -1.59 -9.93
N LEU A 213 -6.33 -0.49 -9.55
CA LEU A 213 -5.12 -0.57 -8.73
C LEU A 213 -5.39 -0.39 -7.21
N PRO A 214 -4.84 -1.29 -6.36
CA PRO A 214 -4.75 -1.07 -4.93
C PRO A 214 -4.20 0.31 -4.57
N ALA A 215 -4.68 0.90 -3.46
CA ALA A 215 -4.29 2.25 -3.06
C ALA A 215 -2.77 2.41 -2.90
N GLU A 216 -2.12 1.38 -2.35
CA GLU A 216 -0.67 1.31 -2.25
C GLU A 216 0.04 1.41 -3.61
N LEU A 217 -0.42 0.68 -4.63
CA LEU A 217 0.19 0.71 -5.97
C LEU A 217 -0.05 2.05 -6.67
N ARG A 218 -1.22 2.66 -6.49
CA ARG A 218 -1.49 4.01 -7.00
C ARG A 218 -0.50 5.03 -6.42
N LEU A 219 -0.24 4.99 -5.11
CA LEU A 219 0.73 5.88 -4.47
C LEU A 219 2.16 5.65 -4.99
N ARG A 220 2.58 4.39 -5.17
CA ARG A 220 3.86 4.06 -5.80
C ARG A 220 3.97 4.65 -7.22
N LYS A 221 2.91 4.50 -8.04
CA LYS A 221 2.84 5.04 -9.41
C LYS A 221 2.93 6.57 -9.40
N MET A 222 2.22 7.24 -8.49
CA MET A 222 2.26 8.70 -8.32
C MET A 222 3.67 9.19 -7.94
N ALA A 223 4.34 8.53 -7.00
CA ALA A 223 5.72 8.85 -6.64
C ALA A 223 6.68 8.64 -7.82
N THR A 224 6.51 7.52 -8.52
CA THR A 224 7.28 7.17 -9.72
C THR A 224 7.14 8.22 -10.80
N ALA A 225 5.95 8.80 -11.00
CA ALA A 225 5.67 9.86 -11.97
C ALA A 225 6.33 11.21 -11.63
N ARG A 226 6.76 11.42 -10.38
CA ARG A 226 7.46 12.63 -9.93
C ARG A 226 8.97 12.47 -9.78
N SER A 227 9.48 11.23 -9.80
CA SER A 227 10.91 10.96 -9.69
C SER A 227 11.71 11.51 -10.89
N GLN A 228 12.97 11.85 -10.69
CA GLN A 228 13.95 12.16 -11.74
C GLN A 228 15.08 11.13 -11.78
N GLY A 229 15.14 10.23 -10.79
CA GLY A 229 16.14 9.19 -10.63
C GLY A 229 15.81 7.86 -11.31
N GLN A 230 16.70 6.88 -11.08
CA GLN A 230 16.56 5.53 -11.62
C GLN A 230 15.54 4.71 -10.80
N VAL A 231 14.30 4.73 -11.24
CA VAL A 231 13.22 3.90 -10.69
C VAL A 231 13.49 2.41 -10.95
N ARG A 232 13.20 1.58 -9.94
CA ARG A 232 13.36 0.11 -9.96
C ARG A 232 12.05 -0.56 -9.55
N TRP A 233 11.08 -0.58 -10.46
CA TRP A 233 9.79 -1.19 -10.21
C TRP A 233 9.84 -2.71 -10.42
N PRO A 234 9.23 -3.55 -9.56
CA PRO A 234 9.23 -4.99 -9.79
C PRO A 234 8.41 -5.38 -11.02
N ALA A 235 9.00 -6.10 -11.95
CA ALA A 235 8.35 -6.61 -13.15
C ALA A 235 8.70 -8.09 -13.36
N ILE A 236 8.18 -8.69 -14.42
CA ILE A 236 8.56 -10.03 -14.84
C ILE A 236 9.02 -10.03 -16.30
N GLN A 237 9.82 -11.01 -16.65
CA GLN A 237 10.09 -11.41 -18.03
C GLN A 237 9.70 -12.87 -18.23
N VAL A 238 9.40 -13.23 -19.48
CA VAL A 238 9.04 -14.60 -19.87
C VAL A 238 10.09 -15.08 -20.86
N LEU A 239 10.78 -16.15 -20.49
CA LEU A 239 11.80 -16.79 -21.31
C LEU A 239 11.16 -17.75 -22.34
N GLU A 240 11.98 -18.25 -23.26
CA GLU A 240 11.56 -19.30 -24.19
C GLU A 240 11.02 -20.55 -23.47
N GLY A 241 10.00 -21.18 -24.04
CA GLY A 241 9.35 -22.37 -23.45
C GLY A 241 8.02 -22.07 -22.75
N CYS A 242 7.50 -20.85 -22.84
CA CYS A 242 6.13 -20.54 -22.41
C CYS A 242 5.11 -21.31 -23.24
N THR A 243 4.16 -21.97 -22.57
CA THR A 243 3.10 -22.76 -23.20
C THR A 243 1.73 -22.05 -23.23
N LEU A 244 1.70 -20.77 -22.83
CA LEU A 244 0.49 -19.95 -22.73
C LEU A 244 -0.61 -20.57 -21.83
N CYS A 245 -0.24 -21.44 -20.89
CA CYS A 245 -1.18 -21.92 -19.87
C CYS A 245 -1.69 -20.73 -18.99
N PRO A 246 -2.88 -20.83 -18.38
CA PRO A 246 -3.49 -19.68 -17.70
C PRO A 246 -2.96 -19.46 -16.26
N VAL A 247 -2.00 -20.28 -15.79
CA VAL A 247 -1.64 -20.34 -14.36
C VAL A 247 -1.12 -19.01 -13.84
N CYS A 248 -0.16 -18.37 -14.52
CA CYS A 248 0.45 -17.11 -14.07
C CYS A 248 -0.57 -15.96 -13.96
N ALA A 249 -1.50 -15.87 -14.92
CA ALA A 249 -2.57 -14.88 -14.91
C ALA A 249 -3.56 -15.14 -13.75
N ASN A 250 -3.89 -16.41 -13.49
CA ASN A 250 -4.82 -16.79 -12.43
C ASN A 250 -4.28 -16.53 -11.03
N VAL A 251 -2.98 -16.80 -10.80
CA VAL A 251 -2.34 -16.60 -9.49
C VAL A 251 -1.94 -15.15 -9.23
N CYS A 252 -1.91 -14.28 -10.27
CA CYS A 252 -1.57 -12.88 -10.11
C CYS A 252 -2.61 -12.19 -9.20
N PRO A 253 -2.23 -11.70 -8.01
CA PRO A 253 -3.19 -11.15 -7.06
C PRO A 253 -3.78 -9.81 -7.52
N THR A 254 -2.99 -9.00 -8.22
CA THR A 254 -3.36 -7.65 -8.65
C THR A 254 -3.86 -7.59 -10.09
N GLY A 255 -3.87 -8.73 -10.81
CA GLY A 255 -4.21 -8.75 -12.23
C GLY A 255 -3.17 -8.09 -13.13
N ALA A 256 -1.95 -7.89 -12.64
CA ALA A 256 -0.84 -7.34 -13.43
C ALA A 256 -0.51 -8.19 -14.66
N VAL A 257 -0.66 -9.51 -14.55
CA VAL A 257 -0.43 -10.45 -15.66
C VAL A 257 -1.78 -10.87 -16.22
N LYS A 258 -2.04 -10.58 -17.49
CA LYS A 258 -3.29 -10.95 -18.18
C LYS A 258 -2.97 -11.83 -19.37
N ARG A 259 -3.84 -12.82 -19.63
CA ARG A 259 -3.79 -13.64 -20.84
C ARG A 259 -4.97 -13.28 -21.73
N VAL A 260 -4.71 -12.63 -22.86
CA VAL A 260 -5.71 -12.17 -23.82
C VAL A 260 -5.71 -13.10 -25.03
N ARG A 261 -6.88 -13.35 -25.62
CA ARG A 261 -7.00 -14.10 -26.88
C ARG A 261 -7.15 -13.11 -28.03
N GLU A 262 -6.28 -13.21 -29.02
CA GLU A 262 -6.30 -12.39 -30.23
C GLU A 262 -6.39 -13.30 -31.47
N GLY A 263 -7.61 -13.48 -31.98
CA GLY A 263 -7.85 -14.44 -33.06
C GLY A 263 -7.57 -15.89 -32.61
N GLU A 264 -6.59 -16.52 -33.25
CA GLU A 264 -6.13 -17.88 -32.96
C GLU A 264 -4.99 -17.91 -31.93
N GLU A 265 -4.32 -16.77 -31.71
CA GLU A 265 -3.22 -16.65 -30.76
C GLU A 265 -3.69 -16.24 -29.36
N TYR A 266 -2.82 -16.47 -28.38
CA TYR A 266 -2.88 -15.86 -27.07
C TYR A 266 -1.67 -14.95 -26.85
N VAL A 267 -1.94 -13.85 -26.17
CA VAL A 267 -0.96 -12.85 -25.75
C VAL A 267 -0.92 -12.82 -24.24
N LEU A 268 0.27 -12.90 -23.69
CA LEU A 268 0.52 -12.70 -22.26
C LEU A 268 1.01 -11.27 -22.07
N GLU A 269 0.25 -10.48 -21.34
CA GLU A 269 0.49 -9.05 -21.14
C GLU A 269 0.85 -8.75 -19.68
N LEU A 270 1.67 -7.71 -19.48
CA LEU A 270 2.04 -7.18 -18.18
C LEU A 270 1.68 -5.70 -18.05
N GLU A 271 0.81 -5.39 -17.09
CA GLU A 271 0.66 -4.04 -16.57
C GLU A 271 1.70 -3.81 -15.46
N VAL A 272 2.81 -3.16 -15.81
CA VAL A 272 3.96 -3.00 -14.91
C VAL A 272 3.56 -2.31 -13.61
N ALA A 273 2.78 -1.23 -13.68
CA ALA A 273 2.30 -0.49 -12.50
C ALA A 273 1.39 -1.30 -11.55
N ALA A 274 0.84 -2.43 -12.02
CA ALA A 274 0.06 -3.35 -11.20
C ALA A 274 0.93 -4.45 -10.55
N CYS A 275 2.17 -4.65 -11.03
CA CYS A 275 3.03 -5.71 -10.52
C CYS A 275 3.59 -5.34 -9.16
N THR A 276 3.38 -6.19 -8.16
CA THR A 276 3.89 -6.01 -6.80
C THR A 276 5.25 -6.67 -6.57
N GLY A 277 5.71 -7.50 -7.52
CA GLY A 277 6.89 -8.36 -7.33
C GLY A 277 6.66 -9.55 -6.41
N CYS A 278 5.40 -9.95 -6.17
CA CYS A 278 5.07 -11.02 -5.22
C CYS A 278 5.60 -12.41 -5.56
N GLY A 279 6.05 -12.64 -6.80
CA GLY A 279 6.62 -13.92 -7.24
C GLY A 279 5.62 -15.07 -7.40
N GLY A 280 4.31 -14.87 -7.21
CA GLY A 280 3.32 -15.93 -7.35
C GLY A 280 3.31 -16.57 -8.75
N CYS A 281 3.45 -15.77 -9.81
CA CYS A 281 3.57 -16.27 -11.18
C CYS A 281 4.88 -17.05 -11.42
N VAL A 282 5.99 -16.64 -10.79
CA VAL A 282 7.28 -17.33 -10.87
C VAL A 282 7.16 -18.72 -10.23
N ALA A 283 6.67 -18.77 -8.99
CA ALA A 283 6.55 -20.01 -8.23
C ALA A 283 5.57 -21.01 -8.87
N SER A 284 4.51 -20.53 -9.52
CA SER A 284 3.47 -21.38 -10.09
C SER A 284 3.67 -21.69 -11.58
N CYS A 285 4.70 -21.17 -12.25
CA CYS A 285 4.94 -21.42 -13.68
C CYS A 285 5.43 -22.86 -13.93
N PRO A 286 4.63 -23.75 -14.58
CA PRO A 286 5.04 -25.15 -14.76
C PRO A 286 6.32 -25.35 -15.58
N PRO A 287 6.56 -24.65 -16.71
CA PRO A 287 7.82 -24.77 -17.44
C PRO A 287 8.95 -23.94 -16.82
N GLN A 288 8.70 -23.22 -15.70
CA GLN A 288 9.70 -22.42 -14.97
C GLN A 288 10.40 -21.35 -15.82
N VAL A 289 9.67 -20.65 -16.69
CA VAL A 289 10.21 -19.65 -17.63
C VAL A 289 9.91 -18.20 -17.24
N ILE A 290 9.40 -17.94 -16.04
CA ILE A 290 9.10 -16.58 -15.57
C ILE A 290 10.16 -16.16 -14.55
N GLU A 291 10.77 -15.00 -14.74
CA GLU A 291 11.76 -14.41 -13.83
C GLU A 291 11.32 -13.02 -13.36
N LEU A 292 11.62 -12.69 -12.10
CA LEU A 292 11.48 -11.33 -11.58
C LEU A 292 12.62 -10.46 -12.09
N ILE A 293 12.28 -9.28 -12.61
CA ILE A 293 13.21 -8.26 -13.07
C ILE A 293 12.82 -6.89 -12.53
N GLU A 294 13.62 -5.87 -12.81
CA GLU A 294 13.29 -4.49 -12.52
C GLU A 294 12.93 -3.74 -13.80
N ALA A 295 11.88 -2.92 -13.72
CA ALA A 295 11.42 -2.03 -14.77
C ALA A 295 11.71 -0.57 -14.39
N GLY A 296 12.17 0.20 -15.39
CA GLY A 296 12.36 1.64 -15.24
C GLY A 296 11.06 2.42 -15.32
N ARG A 297 11.14 3.71 -15.02
CA ARG A 297 10.02 4.66 -15.01
C ARG A 297 9.17 4.62 -16.28
N ASP A 298 9.79 4.57 -17.46
CA ASP A 298 9.07 4.62 -18.75
C ASP A 298 8.11 3.44 -18.92
N ARG A 299 8.51 2.24 -18.47
CA ARG A 299 7.65 1.05 -18.50
C ARG A 299 6.50 1.13 -17.50
N VAL A 300 6.73 1.76 -16.33
CA VAL A 300 5.68 1.95 -15.30
C VAL A 300 4.60 2.92 -15.78
N LEU A 301 4.99 3.96 -16.53
CA LEU A 301 4.11 5.02 -17.00
C LEU A 301 3.57 4.77 -18.42
N ALA A 302 3.85 3.60 -19.00
CA ALA A 302 3.30 3.23 -20.29
C ALA A 302 1.77 3.20 -20.25
N GLU A 303 1.12 3.69 -21.31
CA GLU A 303 -0.34 3.70 -21.43
C GLU A 303 -0.91 2.31 -21.76
N ALA A 304 -0.11 1.45 -22.39
CA ALA A 304 -0.51 0.11 -22.79
C ALA A 304 0.27 -0.96 -22.02
N PRO A 305 -0.35 -2.11 -21.72
CA PRO A 305 0.35 -3.28 -21.20
C PRO A 305 1.48 -3.73 -22.13
N GLU A 306 2.52 -4.32 -21.53
CA GLU A 306 3.65 -4.88 -22.27
C GLU A 306 3.35 -6.31 -22.70
N GLU A 307 3.52 -6.62 -23.98
CA GLU A 307 3.49 -8.00 -24.48
C GLU A 307 4.74 -8.76 -24.00
N LEU A 308 4.53 -9.74 -23.11
CA LEU A 308 5.59 -10.62 -22.60
C LEU A 308 5.84 -11.82 -23.52
N PHE A 309 4.77 -12.37 -24.11
CA PHE A 309 4.84 -13.57 -24.95
C PHE A 309 3.58 -13.70 -25.80
N ARG A 310 3.72 -14.21 -27.03
CA ARG A 310 2.63 -14.47 -27.96
C ARG A 310 2.80 -15.83 -28.63
N GLY A 311 1.69 -16.49 -28.93
CA GLY A 311 1.69 -17.69 -29.75
C GLY A 311 0.37 -18.46 -29.71
N GLU A 312 0.36 -19.60 -30.38
CA GLU A 312 -0.77 -20.54 -30.40
C GLU A 312 -0.49 -21.68 -29.41
N PRO A 313 -1.38 -21.92 -28.42
CA PRO A 313 -1.20 -23.04 -27.51
C PRO A 313 -1.40 -24.36 -28.26
N GLU A 314 -0.52 -25.34 -28.04
CA GLU A 314 -0.61 -26.66 -28.71
C GLU A 314 -1.90 -27.45 -28.43
N TRP A 315 -2.73 -26.98 -27.50
CA TRP A 315 -3.98 -27.59 -27.04
C TRP A 315 -5.24 -26.85 -27.52
N SER A 316 -5.11 -25.82 -28.38
CA SER A 316 -6.23 -25.05 -28.94
C SER A 316 -6.95 -25.74 -30.10
#